data_AF-A0A9E5X055-F1
#
_entry.id   AF-A0A9E5X055-F1
#
_cell.length_a   1.000
_cell.length_b   1.000
_cell.length_c   1.000
_cell.angle_alpha   90.00
_cell.angle_beta   90.00
_cell.angle_gamma   90.00
#
_symmetry.space_group_name_H-M   'P 1'
#
loop_
_entity.id
_entity.type
_entity.pdbx_description
1 polymer ?
#
loop_
_entity_poly.entity_id
_entity_poly.type
_entity_poly.pdbx_seq_one_letter_code
_entity_poly.pdbx_strand_id
1 'polypeptide(L)'
;MHDFRPGMHADLLVGGHTHGGQIQIPIVTCMMTGVCGDIAYGLREEKGVQVFTTSGTGMVGLPMRFRVPPRVDVLNVAWRRCG
;
A
#
# COMPACT_ATOMS: atom_id res chain seq x y z
N MET A 1 -0.64 8.68 5.31
CA MET A 1 -1.44 9.84 4.88
C MET A 1 -0.69 10.53 3.76
N HIS A 2 -1.04 10.23 2.50
CA HIS A 2 -0.39 10.84 1.34
C HIS A 2 -0.87 12.28 1.21
N ASP A 3 0.04 13.23 1.38
CA ASP A 3 -0.25 14.65 1.16
C ASP A 3 -0.05 14.95 -0.33
N PHE A 4 -1.15 15.22 -1.02
CA PHE A 4 -1.15 15.56 -2.43
C PHE A 4 -0.79 17.03 -2.56
N ARG A 5 0.36 17.33 -3.16
CA ARG A 5 0.75 18.72 -3.44
C ARG A 5 -0.30 19.39 -4.33
N PRO A 6 -0.76 20.61 -4.01
CA PRO A 6 -1.64 21.36 -4.90
C PRO A 6 -1.04 21.47 -6.31
N GLY A 7 -1.77 21.03 -7.34
CA GLY A 7 -1.32 21.07 -8.73
C GLY A 7 -0.73 19.77 -9.30
N MET A 8 -0.45 18.74 -8.48
CA MET A 8 -0.19 17.39 -8.98
C MET A 8 -1.46 16.55 -8.89
N HIS A 9 -2.09 16.33 -10.05
CA HIS A 9 -3.16 15.34 -10.21
C HIS A 9 -2.53 14.03 -10.69
N ALA A 10 -2.68 12.96 -9.92
CA ALA A 10 -2.30 11.61 -10.32
C ALA A 10 -3.58 10.77 -10.44
N ASP A 11 -3.73 10.03 -11.54
CA ASP A 11 -4.88 9.13 -11.72
C ASP A 11 -4.67 7.80 -10.97
N LEU A 12 -3.41 7.35 -10.86
CA LEU A 12 -3.01 6.13 -10.17
C LEU A 12 -1.66 6.33 -9.46
N LEU A 13 -1.62 6.02 -8.17
CA LEU A 13 -0.42 5.86 -7.37
C LEU A 13 -0.15 4.38 -7.12
N VAL A 14 1.09 3.94 -7.35
CA VAL A 14 1.53 2.58 -7.07
C VAL A 14 2.65 2.63 -6.05
N GLY A 15 2.50 1.92 -4.94
CA GLY A 15 3.45 1.95 -3.85
C GLY A 15 3.59 0.60 -3.15
N GLY A 16 4.60 0.53 -2.30
CA GLY A 16 4.79 -0.55 -1.35
C GLY A 16 5.26 0.04 -0.01
N HIS A 17 5.90 -0.79 0.81
CA HIS A 17 6.54 -0.41 2.08
C HIS A 17 5.58 -0.02 3.22
N THR A 18 4.67 0.94 3.01
CA THR A 18 3.73 1.39 4.04
C THR A 18 2.33 0.87 3.75
N HIS A 19 1.69 0.29 4.77
CA HIS A 19 0.39 -0.41 4.73
C HIS A 19 0.44 -1.88 4.34
N GLY A 20 1.42 -2.56 4.91
CA GLY A 20 1.07 -3.83 5.50
C GLY A 20 2.13 -4.53 6.33
N GLY A 21 3.22 -3.82 6.56
CA GLY A 21 4.29 -4.32 7.39
C GLY A 21 4.91 -5.58 6.80
N GLN A 22 5.78 -6.15 7.59
CA GLN A 22 6.38 -7.44 7.31
C GLN A 22 5.81 -8.51 8.27
N ILE A 23 5.34 -8.06 9.43
CA ILE A 23 4.88 -8.87 10.55
C ILE A 23 3.54 -8.31 11.02
N GLN A 24 2.48 -9.11 10.92
CA GLN A 24 1.19 -8.83 11.53
C GLN A 24 0.99 -9.66 12.79
N ILE A 25 1.14 -9.03 13.95
CA ILE A 25 0.69 -9.56 15.23
C ILE A 25 -0.59 -8.81 15.58
N PRO A 26 -1.74 -9.49 15.76
CA PRO A 26 -2.99 -8.85 16.18
C PRO A 26 -2.74 -7.94 17.39
N ILE A 27 -3.33 -6.74 17.39
CA ILE A 27 -3.21 -5.71 18.44
C ILE A 27 -1.81 -5.04 18.47
N VAL A 28 -0.71 -5.79 18.53
CA VAL A 28 0.66 -5.23 18.66
C VAL A 28 1.05 -4.43 17.41
N THR A 29 0.86 -4.97 16.21
CA THR A 29 1.16 -4.25 14.97
C THR A 29 0.33 -2.97 14.85
N CYS A 30 -0.91 -3.01 15.30
CA CYS A 30 -1.82 -1.85 15.34
C CYS A 30 -1.31 -0.76 16.30
N MET A 31 -0.88 -1.12 17.51
CA MET A 31 -0.30 -0.16 18.46
C MET A 31 1.01 0.46 17.95
N MET A 32 1.87 -0.33 17.32
CA MET A 32 3.17 0.18 16.84
C MET A 32 3.07 1.04 15.58
N THR A 33 2.17 0.69 14.65
CA THR A 33 2.07 1.36 13.35
C THR A 33 0.95 2.39 13.28
N GLY A 34 0.03 2.40 14.25
CA GLY A 34 -1.19 3.19 14.21
C GLY A 34 -2.21 2.68 13.17
N VAL A 35 -1.92 1.59 12.47
CA VAL A 35 -2.77 1.00 11.44
C VAL A 35 -3.45 -0.25 12.00
N CYS A 36 -4.72 -0.13 12.33
CA CYS A 36 -5.51 -1.17 12.96
C CYS A 36 -6.53 -1.75 11.99
N GLY A 37 -6.65 -3.08 11.95
CA GLY A 37 -7.65 -3.78 11.13
C GLY A 37 -7.18 -4.11 9.72
N ASP A 38 -6.58 -3.15 9.00
CA ASP A 38 -6.17 -3.34 7.61
C ASP A 38 -4.70 -3.03 7.39
N ILE A 39 -3.92 -4.11 7.29
CA ILE A 39 -2.75 -4.12 6.43
C ILE A 39 -3.26 -3.93 4.99
N ALA A 40 -3.37 -2.67 4.59
CA ALA A 40 -4.00 -2.27 3.33
C ALA A 40 -3.09 -2.53 2.13
N TYR A 41 -3.10 -3.77 1.65
CA TYR A 41 -2.64 -4.12 0.31
C TYR A 41 -3.83 -4.20 -0.65
N GLY A 42 -3.59 -3.88 -1.92
CA GLY A 42 -4.60 -3.83 -2.97
C GLY A 42 -4.91 -2.42 -3.43
N LEU A 43 -5.97 -2.31 -4.23
CA LEU A 43 -6.44 -1.06 -4.82
C LEU A 43 -7.46 -0.39 -3.90
N ARG A 44 -7.27 0.90 -3.64
CA ARG A 44 -8.20 1.75 -2.88
C ARG A 44 -8.27 3.13 -3.53
N GLU A 45 -9.42 3.80 -3.37
CA GLU A 45 -9.55 5.20 -3.72
C GLU A 45 -9.27 6.09 -2.51
N GLU A 46 -8.38 7.07 -2.67
CA GLU A 46 -8.03 8.06 -1.65
C GLU A 46 -8.12 9.46 -2.27
N LYS A 47 -9.05 10.29 -1.80
CA LYS A 47 -9.22 11.68 -2.26
C LYS A 47 -9.33 11.83 -3.79
N GLY A 48 -10.05 10.90 -4.45
CA GLY A 48 -10.24 10.89 -5.90
C GLY A 48 -9.06 10.36 -6.70
N VAL A 49 -8.06 9.77 -6.05
CA VAL A 49 -6.90 9.12 -6.69
C VAL A 49 -6.95 7.63 -6.41
N GLN A 50 -6.72 6.81 -7.44
CA GLN A 50 -6.54 5.37 -7.25
C GLN A 50 -5.17 5.12 -6.62
N VAL A 51 -5.10 4.36 -5.53
CA VAL A 51 -3.88 4.01 -4.82
C VAL A 51 -3.80 2.49 -4.72
N PHE A 52 -2.77 1.91 -5.33
CA PHE A 52 -2.46 0.51 -5.22
C PHE A 52 -1.24 0.28 -4.35
N THR A 53 -1.39 -0.54 -3.31
CA THR A 53 -0.30 -0.91 -2.40
C THR A 53 0.00 -2.39 -2.50
N THR A 54 1.25 -2.77 -2.80
CA THR A 54 1.70 -4.17 -2.77
C THR A 54 2.40 -4.54 -1.47
N SER A 55 2.31 -5.81 -1.06
CA SER A 55 3.12 -6.38 0.03
C SER A 55 4.56 -6.65 -0.38
N GLY A 56 4.84 -6.67 -1.68
CA GLY A 56 6.14 -6.94 -2.26
C GLY A 56 6.76 -8.27 -1.82
N THR A 57 7.96 -8.54 -2.31
CA THR A 57 8.76 -9.71 -1.93
C THR A 57 9.87 -9.38 -0.93
N GLY A 58 10.27 -8.10 -0.85
CA GLY A 58 11.36 -7.61 -0.02
C GLY A 58 11.07 -7.64 1.50
N MET A 59 12.14 -7.46 2.27
CA MET A 59 12.15 -7.39 3.74
C MET A 59 13.10 -6.27 4.18
N VAL A 60 12.85 -5.66 5.34
CA VAL A 60 13.71 -4.63 5.94
C VAL A 60 13.92 -4.90 7.43
N GLY A 61 15.16 -4.73 7.92
CA GLY A 61 15.51 -4.99 9.31
C GLY A 61 15.53 -6.48 9.64
N LEU A 62 14.50 -6.97 10.32
CA LEU A 62 14.38 -8.38 10.71
C LEU A 62 14.00 -9.23 9.48
N PRO A 63 14.72 -10.27 9.05
CA PRO A 63 14.44 -10.97 7.80
C PRO A 63 13.35 -12.04 7.95
N MET A 64 12.16 -11.68 8.44
CA MET A 64 11.06 -12.63 8.66
C MET A 64 9.70 -12.02 8.36
N ARG A 65 8.79 -12.83 7.79
CA ARG A 65 7.41 -12.43 7.50
C ARG A 65 6.43 -13.24 8.34
N PHE A 66 5.39 -12.61 8.87
CA PHE A 66 4.35 -13.30 9.62
C PHE A 66 2.97 -12.75 9.24
N ARG A 67 2.07 -13.65 8.80
CA ARG A 67 0.70 -13.35 8.33
C ARG A 67 0.62 -12.31 7.19
N VAL A 68 1.74 -12.09 6.50
CA VAL A 68 1.91 -11.14 5.40
C VAL A 68 2.75 -11.82 4.31
N PRO A 69 2.13 -12.67 3.45
CA PRO A 69 2.87 -13.42 2.45
C PRO A 69 3.52 -12.50 1.41
N PRO A 70 4.70 -12.87 0.87
CA PRO A 70 5.32 -12.15 -0.24
C PRO A 70 4.43 -12.23 -1.47
N ARG A 71 4.39 -11.15 -2.24
CA ARG A 71 3.54 -11.07 -3.44
C ARG A 71 4.25 -10.37 -4.59
N VAL A 72 3.99 -10.85 -5.80
CA VAL A 72 4.22 -10.16 -7.07
C VAL A 72 2.85 -9.87 -7.67
N ASP A 73 2.50 -8.59 -7.77
CA ASP A 73 1.24 -8.15 -8.36
C ASP A 73 1.44 -7.75 -9.82
N VAL A 74 0.52 -8.13 -10.69
CA VAL A 74 0.47 -7.71 -12.10
C VAL A 74 -0.69 -6.75 -12.27
N LEU A 75 -0.40 -5.49 -12.61
CA LEU A 75 -1.42 -4.47 -12.82
C LEU A 75 -1.68 -4.31 -14.32
N ASN A 76 -2.94 -4.51 -14.73
CA ASN A 76 -3.42 -4.10 -16.04
C ASN A 76 -4.04 -2.73 -15.92
N VAL A 77 -3.42 -1.72 -16.53
CA VAL A 77 -3.87 -0.32 -16.46
C VAL A 77 -4.41 0.15 -17.80
N ALA A 78 -5.49 0.92 -17.76
CA ALA A 78 -6.05 1.60 -18.91
C ALA A 78 -6.33 3.05 -18.51
N TRP A 79 -6.04 3.99 -19.41
CA TRP A 79 -6.37 5.39 -19.23
C TRP A 79 -6.99 5.93 -20.51
N ARG A 80 -7.80 6.98 -20.37
CA ARG A 80 -8.26 7.77 -21.51
C ARG A 80 -7.41 9.02 -21.58
N ARG A 81 -6.97 9.38 -22.78
CA ARG A 81 -6.39 10.71 -23.00
C ARG A 81 -7.54 11.71 -22.90
N CYS A 82 -7.42 12.74 -22.08
CA CYS A 82 -8.32 13.88 -22.15
C CYS A 82 -8.21 14.48 -23.57
N GLY A 83 -9.36 14.64 -24.22
CA GLY A 83 -9.48 15.38 -25.49
C GLY A 83 -9.58 16.86 -25.22
#